data_AF-A0A518K9C8-F1
#
_entry.id   AF-A0A518K9C8-F1
#
_cell.length_a   1.000
_cell.length_b   1.000
_cell.length_c   1.000
_cell.angle_alpha   90.00
_cell.angle_beta   90.00
_cell.angle_gamma   90.00
#
_symmetry.space_group_name_H-M   'P 1'
#
loop_
_entity.id
_entity.type
_entity.pdbx_description
1 polymer ?
#
loop_
_entity_poly.entity_id
_entity_poly.type
_entity_poly.pdbx_seq_one_letter_code
_entity_poly.pdbx_strand_id
1 'polypeptide(L)'
;MTVSSTPKPTDEPTDLRERLAQLLMVRIGSNLPPILRVHEDEGRVVQLLGDCPVGGLLLFNGSWPETRETLQRLQSQCRHRLLVASDIERGAGQQVAGLTLFPHQRAFVDLKDSDEAIGEFCRTTASEAHAAGIDVTFGPVADVNSDPRNPIIATRAFGNDPQRAAELVAAYIRACEAEGLMTTAKHFPGHGDTHQDSHDATPRVEASAEELRQRELVPFQAAIDAGVSLLMTAHVEYPALDPSGLPATLSRPILVDLLRGEMGFEGVVCSDSLLMAGVRDRFDTEGEMCLAALNAGVDLLLDVADPVSVVSALVEAVEAGRLTIERINEAFDRVWRLKERAASRASIQLPTPESLAGGEAAALRIAGAATRVVSASPGALPLDRSKSVTCLMLKPHHRPTDPPEQPLAAALREEFAAVRYFETGPEIDPSLAADLLAGCPEGSPIVVAMIVKPAAWHAFGLTEVQDAVIRELMAARPVVLVCLGVENALDGYPDAAARLVTHSDVPASQRALAAVLVTR
;
A
#
# COMPACT_ATOMS: atom_id res chain seq x y z
N MET A 1 -27.92 -6.47 -9.23
CA MET A 1 -28.17 -7.89 -9.55
C MET A 1 -27.33 -8.73 -8.60
N THR A 2 -27.95 -9.59 -7.80
CA THR A 2 -27.23 -10.52 -6.90
C THR A 2 -26.75 -11.71 -7.74
N VAL A 3 -25.45 -11.95 -7.81
CA VAL A 3 -24.88 -13.09 -8.53
C VAL A 3 -24.42 -14.12 -7.50
N SER A 4 -24.88 -15.37 -7.62
CA SER A 4 -24.42 -16.47 -6.77
C SER A 4 -22.93 -16.72 -6.99
N SER A 5 -22.12 -16.61 -5.94
CA SER A 5 -20.67 -16.78 -5.97
C SER A 5 -20.19 -17.92 -5.08
N THR A 6 -20.88 -19.05 -5.07
CA THR A 6 -20.38 -20.24 -4.37
C THR A 6 -19.86 -21.31 -5.35
N PRO A 7 -18.55 -21.30 -5.70
CA PRO A 7 -17.83 -22.51 -6.06
C PRO A 7 -17.15 -23.13 -4.83
N LYS A 8 -17.12 -24.47 -4.84
CA LYS A 8 -16.86 -25.39 -3.72
C LYS A 8 -15.52 -25.16 -2.99
N PRO A 9 -15.48 -25.31 -1.64
CA PRO A 9 -14.36 -26.01 -1.02
C PRO A 9 -14.44 -27.47 -1.49
N THR A 10 -13.66 -27.84 -2.49
CA THR A 10 -13.43 -29.25 -2.82
C THR A 10 -12.43 -29.84 -1.84
N ASP A 11 -12.45 -31.16 -1.68
CA ASP A 11 -11.61 -31.91 -0.75
C ASP A 11 -10.17 -31.38 -0.67
N GLU A 12 -9.68 -31.21 0.57
CA GLU A 12 -8.29 -30.87 0.84
C GLU A 12 -7.35 -31.75 0.00
N PRO A 13 -6.37 -31.16 -0.72
CA PRO A 13 -5.36 -31.96 -1.41
C PRO A 13 -4.63 -32.86 -0.42
N THR A 14 -4.62 -34.16 -0.71
CA THR A 14 -3.85 -35.16 0.05
C THR A 14 -2.44 -35.35 -0.48
N ASP A 15 -2.20 -34.98 -1.74
CA ASP A 15 -0.90 -35.09 -2.40
C ASP A 15 0.07 -33.99 -1.90
N LEU A 16 1.31 -34.38 -1.60
CA LEU A 16 2.32 -33.48 -1.06
C LEU A 16 2.63 -32.30 -2.01
N ARG A 17 2.73 -32.58 -3.32
CA ARG A 17 3.04 -31.57 -4.32
C ARG A 17 1.91 -30.54 -4.42
N GLU A 18 0.66 -31.00 -4.45
CA GLU A 18 -0.50 -30.10 -4.41
C GLU A 18 -0.52 -29.26 -3.12
N ARG A 19 -0.29 -29.86 -1.94
CA ARG A 19 -0.28 -29.11 -0.67
C ARG A 19 0.80 -28.03 -0.62
N LEU A 20 1.99 -28.33 -1.12
CA LEU A 20 3.07 -27.33 -1.25
C LEU A 20 2.68 -26.22 -2.22
N ALA A 21 2.10 -26.55 -3.38
CA ALA A 21 1.62 -25.56 -4.35
C ALA A 21 0.56 -24.62 -3.73
N GLN A 22 -0.29 -25.13 -2.83
CA GLN A 22 -1.27 -24.33 -2.11
C GLN A 22 -0.67 -23.29 -1.15
N LEU A 23 0.63 -23.35 -0.84
CA LEU A 23 1.33 -22.36 -0.03
C LEU A 23 1.90 -21.20 -0.86
N LEU A 24 1.78 -21.22 -2.18
CA LEU A 24 2.31 -20.20 -3.07
C LEU A 24 1.22 -19.24 -3.56
N MET A 25 1.55 -17.95 -3.59
CA MET A 25 0.79 -16.93 -4.32
C MET A 25 1.63 -16.36 -5.45
N VAL A 26 1.04 -16.27 -6.64
CA VAL A 26 1.73 -15.78 -7.84
C VAL A 26 1.05 -14.54 -8.38
N ARG A 27 1.82 -13.66 -8.99
CA ARG A 27 1.30 -12.41 -9.55
C ARG A 27 0.35 -12.63 -10.73
N ILE A 28 -0.68 -11.79 -10.83
CA ILE A 28 -1.47 -11.54 -12.04
C ILE A 28 -1.56 -10.03 -12.30
N GLY A 29 -1.20 -9.62 -13.52
CA GLY A 29 -1.02 -8.21 -13.88
C GLY A 29 0.24 -7.59 -13.28
N SER A 30 0.62 -6.39 -13.73
CA SER A 30 1.82 -5.69 -13.26
C SER A 30 1.72 -4.19 -13.45
N ASN A 31 2.11 -3.43 -12.41
CA ASN A 31 2.35 -1.98 -12.48
C ASN A 31 3.79 -1.64 -12.91
N LEU A 32 4.67 -2.65 -12.99
CA LEU A 32 6.08 -2.51 -13.40
C LEU A 32 6.28 -3.08 -14.80
N PRO A 33 7.25 -2.58 -15.59
CA PRO A 33 7.56 -3.13 -16.91
C PRO A 33 7.88 -4.64 -16.89
N PRO A 34 7.31 -5.45 -17.81
CA PRO A 34 6.24 -5.08 -18.74
C PRO A 34 4.93 -4.84 -17.97
N ILE A 35 4.33 -3.68 -18.20
CA ILE A 35 3.07 -3.30 -17.57
C ILE A 35 1.97 -4.10 -18.22
N LEU A 36 1.18 -4.78 -17.40
CA LEU A 36 0.14 -5.70 -17.87
C LEU A 36 -1.12 -5.51 -17.04
N ARG A 37 -2.26 -5.43 -17.70
CA ARG A 37 -3.57 -5.51 -17.04
C ARG A 37 -3.87 -6.96 -16.67
N VAL A 38 -4.70 -7.15 -15.66
CA VAL A 38 -5.13 -8.49 -15.20
C VAL A 38 -5.65 -9.37 -16.35
N HIS A 39 -6.47 -8.82 -17.26
CA HIS A 39 -7.05 -9.59 -18.36
C HIS A 39 -6.05 -9.92 -19.48
N GLU A 40 -5.00 -9.11 -19.64
CA GLU A 40 -3.92 -9.36 -20.62
C GLU A 40 -3.02 -10.52 -20.18
N ASP A 41 -2.95 -10.77 -18.87
CA ASP A 41 -2.10 -11.78 -18.24
C ASP A 41 -2.83 -13.11 -17.98
N GLU A 42 -4.13 -13.19 -18.29
CA GLU A 42 -4.98 -14.36 -18.05
C GLU A 42 -4.42 -15.65 -18.67
N GLY A 43 -3.92 -15.57 -19.90
CA GLY A 43 -3.39 -16.74 -20.62
C GLY A 43 -2.16 -17.37 -19.95
N ARG A 44 -1.25 -16.55 -19.43
CA ARG A 44 -0.07 -17.03 -18.68
C ARG A 44 -0.50 -17.73 -17.39
N VAL A 45 -1.47 -17.15 -16.68
CA VAL A 45 -1.97 -17.71 -15.42
C VAL A 45 -2.73 -19.01 -15.64
N VAL A 46 -3.54 -19.13 -16.71
CA VAL A 46 -4.20 -20.39 -17.07
C VAL A 46 -3.18 -21.51 -17.32
N GLN A 47 -2.14 -21.23 -18.10
CA GLN A 47 -1.08 -22.20 -18.35
C GLN A 47 -0.39 -22.64 -17.05
N LEU A 48 -0.01 -21.66 -16.23
CA LEU A 48 0.63 -21.91 -14.94
C LEU A 48 -0.24 -22.79 -14.03
N LEU A 49 -1.54 -22.52 -13.93
CA LEU A 49 -2.47 -23.29 -13.08
C LEU A 49 -2.64 -24.74 -13.56
N GLY A 50 -2.42 -25.00 -14.86
CA GLY A 50 -2.38 -26.35 -15.41
C GLY A 50 -1.13 -27.13 -14.98
N ASP A 51 0.01 -26.45 -14.84
CA ASP A 51 1.30 -27.06 -14.48
C ASP A 51 1.51 -27.14 -12.96
N CYS A 52 0.99 -26.16 -12.21
CA CYS A 52 1.11 -26.06 -10.76
C CYS A 52 -0.16 -25.42 -10.19
N PRO A 53 -1.02 -26.18 -9.48
CA PRO A 53 -2.24 -25.65 -8.88
C PRO A 53 -1.87 -24.82 -7.64
N VAL A 54 -1.44 -23.58 -7.84
CA VAL A 54 -1.04 -22.67 -6.77
C VAL A 54 -2.22 -22.31 -5.85
N GLY A 55 -1.91 -21.83 -4.65
CA GLY A 55 -2.90 -21.49 -3.62
C GLY A 55 -3.65 -20.19 -3.89
N GLY A 56 -3.00 -19.23 -4.54
CA GLY A 56 -3.59 -17.91 -4.76
C GLY A 56 -2.90 -17.02 -5.77
N LEU A 57 -3.52 -15.86 -5.98
CA LEU A 57 -3.08 -14.82 -6.90
C LEU A 57 -2.84 -13.50 -6.17
N LEU A 58 -1.69 -12.87 -6.43
CA LEU A 58 -1.37 -11.50 -6.07
C LEU A 58 -1.76 -10.57 -7.22
N LEU A 59 -2.82 -9.79 -7.04
CA LEU A 59 -3.40 -8.96 -8.09
C LEU A 59 -2.78 -7.57 -8.13
N PHE A 60 -2.35 -7.15 -9.32
CA PHE A 60 -2.00 -5.77 -9.65
C PHE A 60 -2.69 -5.32 -10.95
N ASN A 61 -2.89 -4.00 -11.08
CA ASN A 61 -3.25 -3.36 -12.35
C ASN A 61 -4.55 -3.89 -13.02
N GLY A 62 -5.58 -4.15 -12.24
CA GLY A 62 -6.92 -4.48 -12.71
C GLY A 62 -7.71 -3.29 -13.27
N SER A 63 -8.86 -3.60 -13.86
CA SER A 63 -9.88 -2.65 -14.30
C SER A 63 -11.27 -3.19 -14.00
N TRP A 64 -12.17 -2.31 -13.58
CA TRP A 64 -13.56 -2.65 -13.36
C TRP A 64 -14.39 -2.43 -14.64
N PRO A 65 -15.23 -3.39 -15.08
CA PRO A 65 -15.53 -4.68 -14.45
C PRO A 65 -14.65 -5.87 -14.90
N GLU A 66 -13.71 -5.70 -15.84
CA GLU A 66 -13.01 -6.80 -16.52
C GLU A 66 -12.27 -7.74 -15.56
N THR A 67 -11.66 -7.20 -14.50
CA THR A 67 -10.96 -7.99 -13.46
C THR A 67 -11.87 -9.07 -12.87
N ARG A 68 -13.13 -8.75 -12.59
CA ARG A 68 -14.08 -9.72 -12.04
C ARG A 68 -14.28 -10.87 -13.01
N GLU A 69 -14.48 -10.56 -14.28
CA GLU A 69 -14.76 -11.57 -15.30
C GLU A 69 -13.55 -12.50 -15.52
N THR A 70 -12.34 -11.95 -15.56
CA THR A 70 -11.10 -12.74 -15.63
C THR A 70 -10.95 -13.65 -14.41
N LEU A 71 -11.12 -13.13 -13.19
CA LEU A 71 -11.00 -13.96 -11.99
C LEU A 71 -12.09 -15.04 -11.91
N GLN A 72 -13.32 -14.76 -12.35
CA GLN A 72 -14.38 -15.77 -12.43
C GLN A 72 -14.03 -16.89 -13.41
N ARG A 73 -13.49 -16.57 -14.59
CA ARG A 73 -13.03 -17.57 -15.55
C ARG A 73 -11.90 -18.42 -14.98
N LEU A 74 -10.91 -17.81 -14.33
CA LEU A 74 -9.82 -18.52 -13.66
C LEU A 74 -10.34 -19.46 -12.56
N GLN A 75 -11.18 -18.95 -11.65
CA GLN A 75 -11.77 -19.75 -10.57
C GLN A 75 -12.58 -20.94 -11.11
N SER A 76 -13.28 -20.79 -12.24
CA SER A 76 -14.07 -21.87 -12.86
C SER A 76 -13.24 -23.03 -13.42
N GLN A 77 -11.95 -22.78 -13.69
CA GLN A 77 -11.01 -23.75 -14.23
C GLN A 77 -10.15 -24.42 -13.14
N CYS A 78 -10.14 -23.87 -11.93
CA CYS A 78 -9.34 -24.37 -10.84
C CYS A 78 -10.06 -25.51 -10.10
N ARG A 79 -9.33 -26.57 -9.77
CA ARG A 79 -9.81 -27.63 -8.88
C ARG A 79 -10.06 -27.07 -7.48
N HIS A 80 -9.05 -26.40 -6.94
CA HIS A 80 -9.08 -25.73 -5.64
C HIS A 80 -9.30 -24.25 -5.85
N ARG A 81 -10.25 -23.63 -5.13
CA ARG A 81 -10.48 -22.17 -5.19
C ARG A 81 -9.15 -21.42 -5.01
N LEU A 82 -8.86 -20.40 -5.80
CA LEU A 82 -7.69 -19.54 -5.57
C LEU A 82 -8.01 -18.52 -4.48
N LEU A 83 -7.08 -18.23 -3.57
CA LEU A 83 -7.16 -17.03 -2.73
C LEU A 83 -6.66 -15.83 -3.51
N VAL A 84 -7.41 -14.72 -3.58
CA VAL A 84 -6.95 -13.51 -4.30
C VAL A 84 -6.60 -12.42 -3.29
N ALA A 85 -5.38 -11.90 -3.33
CA ALA A 85 -4.91 -10.82 -2.46
C ALA A 85 -4.40 -9.65 -3.28
N SER A 86 -4.45 -8.43 -2.71
CA SER A 86 -3.96 -7.24 -3.38
C SER A 86 -3.57 -6.13 -2.40
N ASP A 87 -2.60 -5.29 -2.79
CA ASP A 87 -2.21 -4.07 -2.07
C ASP A 87 -3.24 -2.94 -2.30
N ILE A 88 -4.37 -3.04 -1.59
CA ILE A 88 -5.47 -2.07 -1.59
C ILE A 88 -5.51 -1.25 -0.29
N GLU A 89 -4.33 -0.82 0.18
CA GLU A 89 -4.12 0.03 1.36
C GLU A 89 -4.96 1.32 1.34
N ARG A 90 -5.31 1.80 0.15
CA ARG A 90 -6.07 3.01 -0.15
C ARG A 90 -7.41 2.71 -0.85
N GLY A 91 -7.97 1.53 -0.62
CA GLY A 91 -9.22 1.11 -1.25
C GLY A 91 -9.01 0.37 -2.57
N ALA A 92 -10.07 -0.26 -3.07
CA ALA A 92 -9.97 -1.16 -4.23
C ALA A 92 -9.48 -0.44 -5.50
N GLY A 93 -9.77 0.86 -5.62
CA GLY A 93 -9.27 1.73 -6.70
C GLY A 93 -7.76 1.83 -6.80
N GLN A 94 -7.01 1.45 -5.75
CA GLN A 94 -5.55 1.41 -5.80
C GLN A 94 -5.01 0.39 -6.82
N GLN A 95 -5.71 -0.73 -6.99
CA GLN A 95 -5.27 -1.81 -7.88
C GLN A 95 -6.29 -2.17 -8.95
N VAL A 96 -7.53 -1.67 -8.87
CA VAL A 96 -8.57 -1.90 -9.86
C VAL A 96 -9.13 -0.56 -10.32
N ALA A 97 -8.68 -0.10 -11.49
CA ALA A 97 -9.13 1.18 -12.05
C ALA A 97 -10.67 1.20 -12.23
N GLY A 98 -11.30 2.30 -11.83
CA GLY A 98 -12.77 2.47 -11.85
C GLY A 98 -13.47 2.16 -10.53
N LEU A 99 -12.73 1.70 -9.51
CA LEU A 99 -13.20 1.58 -8.12
C LEU A 99 -12.67 2.73 -7.25
N THR A 100 -13.15 2.84 -6.01
CA THR A 100 -12.88 3.98 -5.14
C THR A 100 -11.43 3.98 -4.63
N LEU A 101 -10.76 5.13 -4.79
CA LEU A 101 -9.41 5.39 -4.28
C LEU A 101 -9.46 6.45 -3.16
N PHE A 102 -9.11 6.04 -1.95
CA PHE A 102 -9.08 6.87 -0.76
C PHE A 102 -7.70 7.48 -0.49
N PRO A 103 -7.61 8.49 0.40
CA PRO A 103 -6.33 8.97 0.90
C PRO A 103 -5.50 7.89 1.60
N HIS A 104 -4.20 8.17 1.78
CA HIS A 104 -3.31 7.35 2.61
C HIS A 104 -3.74 7.31 4.08
N GLN A 105 -3.32 6.28 4.83
CA GLN A 105 -3.68 6.08 6.24
C GLN A 105 -3.34 7.28 7.13
N ARG A 106 -2.23 7.99 6.86
CA ARG A 106 -1.89 9.24 7.59
C ARG A 106 -3.00 10.29 7.58
N ALA A 107 -3.81 10.34 6.52
CA ALA A 107 -4.93 11.28 6.40
C ALA A 107 -6.06 11.01 7.40
N PHE A 108 -6.13 9.82 7.99
CA PHE A 108 -7.20 9.44 8.93
C PHE A 108 -6.88 9.80 10.38
N VAL A 109 -5.62 10.14 10.69
CA VAL A 109 -5.08 10.15 12.06
C VAL A 109 -5.64 11.29 12.90
N ASP A 110 -5.64 12.50 12.32
CA ASP A 110 -6.02 13.74 12.99
C ASP A 110 -7.49 14.13 12.74
N LEU A 111 -8.27 13.23 12.15
CA LEU A 111 -9.70 13.44 11.96
C LEU A 111 -10.41 13.41 13.31
N LYS A 112 -11.43 14.27 13.48
CA LYS A 112 -12.27 14.23 14.69
C LYS A 112 -13.05 12.92 14.81
N ASP A 113 -13.48 12.38 13.66
CA ASP A 113 -14.30 11.18 13.55
C ASP A 113 -13.54 10.04 12.83
N SER A 114 -12.27 9.82 13.20
CA SER A 114 -11.38 8.82 12.56
C SER A 114 -12.02 7.43 12.47
N ASP A 115 -12.65 6.96 13.54
CA ASP A 115 -13.25 5.62 13.59
C ASP A 115 -14.40 5.47 12.59
N GLU A 116 -15.23 6.52 12.44
CA GLU A 116 -16.33 6.53 11.47
C GLU A 116 -15.78 6.56 10.04
N ALA A 117 -14.77 7.39 9.78
CA ALA A 117 -14.10 7.50 8.49
C ALA A 117 -13.42 6.18 8.08
N ILE A 118 -12.74 5.51 9.02
CA ILE A 118 -12.16 4.18 8.81
C ILE A 118 -13.26 3.16 8.54
N GLY A 119 -14.36 3.18 9.31
CA GLY A 119 -15.50 2.29 9.08
C GLY A 119 -16.09 2.45 7.67
N GLU A 120 -16.25 3.69 7.18
CA GLU A 120 -16.74 3.95 5.83
C GLU A 120 -15.75 3.52 4.74
N PHE A 121 -14.46 3.78 4.94
CA PHE A 121 -13.37 3.28 4.09
C PHE A 121 -13.43 1.75 3.97
N CYS A 122 -13.51 1.04 5.10
CA CYS A 122 -13.49 -0.42 5.16
C CYS A 122 -14.72 -1.02 4.49
N ARG A 123 -15.93 -0.48 4.74
CA ARG A 123 -17.17 -0.91 4.09
C ARG A 123 -17.12 -0.76 2.57
N THR A 124 -16.68 0.41 2.10
CA THR A 124 -16.55 0.69 0.66
C THR A 124 -15.53 -0.24 0.02
N THR A 125 -14.35 -0.35 0.63
CA THR A 125 -13.25 -1.18 0.14
C THR A 125 -13.63 -2.66 0.11
N ALA A 126 -14.26 -3.19 1.15
CA ALA A 126 -14.69 -4.58 1.20
C ALA A 126 -15.74 -4.89 0.13
N SER A 127 -16.77 -4.06 0.01
CA SER A 127 -17.81 -4.24 -1.02
C SER A 127 -17.21 -4.26 -2.44
N GLU A 128 -16.34 -3.30 -2.75
CA GLU A 128 -15.70 -3.20 -4.06
C GLU A 128 -14.67 -4.32 -4.32
N ALA A 129 -13.85 -4.68 -3.32
CA ALA A 129 -12.89 -5.77 -3.39
C ALA A 129 -13.58 -7.11 -3.66
N HIS A 130 -14.63 -7.44 -2.91
CA HIS A 130 -15.41 -8.66 -3.13
C HIS A 130 -16.05 -8.67 -4.52
N ALA A 131 -16.57 -7.53 -4.98
CA ALA A 131 -17.11 -7.41 -6.33
C ALA A 131 -16.06 -7.66 -7.40
N ALA A 132 -14.84 -7.17 -7.23
CA ALA A 132 -13.71 -7.47 -8.11
C ALA A 132 -13.22 -8.92 -8.01
N GLY A 133 -13.54 -9.64 -6.93
CA GLY A 133 -13.08 -11.01 -6.69
C GLY A 133 -11.83 -11.11 -5.81
N ILE A 134 -11.52 -10.06 -5.05
CA ILE A 134 -10.40 -9.99 -4.10
C ILE A 134 -10.87 -10.45 -2.72
N ASP A 135 -10.08 -11.31 -2.07
CA ASP A 135 -10.38 -11.90 -0.78
C ASP A 135 -9.64 -11.30 0.39
N VAL A 136 -8.40 -10.87 0.15
CA VAL A 136 -7.48 -10.37 1.17
C VAL A 136 -6.99 -8.99 0.75
N THR A 137 -7.05 -8.04 1.68
CA THR A 137 -6.31 -6.78 1.56
C THR A 137 -4.96 -6.93 2.24
N PHE A 138 -3.88 -6.56 1.55
CA PHE A 138 -2.59 -6.35 2.17
C PHE A 138 -2.55 -4.99 2.90
N GLY A 139 -3.43 -4.86 3.89
CA GLY A 139 -3.55 -3.74 4.79
C GLY A 139 -4.26 -4.13 6.09
N PRO A 140 -4.10 -3.35 7.18
CA PRO A 140 -3.46 -2.04 7.21
C PRO A 140 -1.93 -2.11 7.29
N VAL A 141 -1.28 -0.96 7.07
CA VAL A 141 0.15 -0.80 7.35
C VAL A 141 0.27 -0.48 8.82
N ALA A 142 0.82 -1.41 9.59
CA ALA A 142 0.97 -1.35 11.04
C ALA A 142 2.35 -0.82 11.47
N ASP A 143 3.21 -0.45 10.53
CA ASP A 143 4.49 0.19 10.81
C ASP A 143 4.29 1.55 11.54
N VAL A 144 5.16 1.85 12.50
CA VAL A 144 5.26 3.18 13.12
C VAL A 144 6.34 3.98 12.38
N ASN A 145 5.97 5.04 11.66
CA ASN A 145 6.92 5.83 10.87
C ASN A 145 7.79 6.76 11.75
N SER A 146 8.68 6.16 12.55
CA SER A 146 9.56 6.85 13.49
C SER A 146 10.69 7.63 12.82
N ASP A 147 11.25 7.13 11.72
CA ASP A 147 12.24 7.88 10.93
C ASP A 147 11.51 8.77 9.90
N PRO A 148 11.57 10.11 10.01
CA PRO A 148 10.92 11.01 9.06
C PRO A 148 11.54 10.97 7.64
N ARG A 149 12.68 10.30 7.47
CA ARG A 149 13.37 10.10 6.18
C ARG A 149 12.99 8.78 5.51
N ASN A 150 12.11 7.99 6.12
CA ASN A 150 11.73 6.68 5.60
C ASN A 150 11.13 6.78 4.19
N PRO A 151 11.77 6.20 3.17
CA PRO A 151 11.36 6.37 1.78
C PRO A 151 10.21 5.41 1.38
N ILE A 152 9.81 4.49 2.25
CA ILE A 152 8.91 3.37 1.93
C ILE A 152 7.59 3.42 2.71
N ILE A 153 7.60 3.82 3.98
CA ILE A 153 6.41 3.82 4.84
C ILE A 153 5.69 5.18 4.82
N ALA A 154 6.30 6.22 5.41
CA ALA A 154 5.78 7.58 5.54
C ALA A 154 4.25 7.69 5.62
N THR A 155 3.58 8.25 4.61
CA THR A 155 2.13 8.46 4.64
C THR A 155 1.30 7.18 4.64
N ARG A 156 1.87 6.03 4.23
CA ARG A 156 1.19 4.74 4.24
C ARG A 156 0.84 4.26 5.65
N ALA A 157 1.60 4.68 6.67
CA ALA A 157 1.31 4.40 8.07
C ALA A 157 0.34 5.42 8.68
N PHE A 158 -0.29 5.04 9.80
CA PHE A 158 -1.08 5.94 10.65
C PHE A 158 -0.22 6.94 11.45
N GLY A 159 1.07 7.10 11.13
CA GLY A 159 1.95 8.11 11.73
C GLY A 159 3.07 7.53 12.58
N ASN A 160 3.55 8.33 13.52
CA ASN A 160 4.75 8.06 14.34
C ASN A 160 4.45 7.82 15.83
N ASP A 161 3.19 7.98 16.26
CA ASP A 161 2.73 7.65 17.61
C ASP A 161 2.27 6.18 17.65
N PRO A 162 2.96 5.29 18.40
CA PRO A 162 2.64 3.86 18.47
C PRO A 162 1.25 3.56 19.00
N GLN A 163 0.79 4.31 20.01
CA GLN A 163 -0.50 4.08 20.64
C GLN A 163 -1.62 4.52 19.70
N ARG A 164 -1.48 5.69 19.08
CA ARG A 164 -2.46 6.16 18.10
C ARG A 164 -2.49 5.25 16.86
N ALA A 165 -1.35 4.77 16.40
CA ALA A 165 -1.28 3.80 15.31
C ALA A 165 -1.98 2.49 15.68
N ALA A 166 -1.75 1.96 16.89
CA ALA A 166 -2.40 0.75 17.38
C ALA A 166 -3.94 0.86 17.44
N GLU A 167 -4.47 1.98 17.92
CA GLU A 167 -5.91 2.25 17.92
C GLU A 167 -6.52 2.17 16.52
N LEU A 168 -5.91 2.86 15.55
CA LEU A 168 -6.41 2.96 14.18
C LEU A 168 -6.20 1.68 13.37
N VAL A 169 -5.08 0.97 13.59
CA VAL A 169 -4.85 -0.38 13.04
C VAL A 169 -5.93 -1.34 13.52
N ALA A 170 -6.23 -1.35 14.82
CA ALA A 170 -7.26 -2.22 15.38
C ALA A 170 -8.66 -1.85 14.87
N ALA A 171 -8.96 -0.56 14.70
CA ALA A 171 -10.22 -0.10 14.11
C ALA A 171 -10.37 -0.54 12.65
N TYR A 172 -9.32 -0.39 11.84
CA TYR A 172 -9.29 -0.85 10.44
C TYR A 172 -9.55 -2.35 10.35
N ILE A 173 -8.83 -3.14 11.15
CA ILE A 173 -8.93 -4.61 11.13
C ILE A 173 -10.34 -5.04 11.48
N ARG A 174 -10.89 -4.58 12.62
CA ARG A 174 -12.26 -4.93 13.01
C ARG A 174 -13.29 -4.57 11.94
N ALA A 175 -13.15 -3.40 11.32
CA ALA A 175 -14.09 -2.93 10.30
C ALA A 175 -14.01 -3.73 8.99
N CYS A 176 -12.80 -4.02 8.47
CA CYS A 176 -12.63 -4.86 7.28
C CYS A 176 -13.08 -6.31 7.53
N GLU A 177 -12.66 -6.90 8.66
CA GLU A 177 -12.97 -8.29 9.01
C GLU A 177 -14.48 -8.51 9.22
N ALA A 178 -15.18 -7.52 9.78
CA ALA A 178 -16.65 -7.52 9.92
C ALA A 178 -17.38 -7.54 8.57
N GLU A 179 -16.79 -6.92 7.54
CA GLU A 179 -17.29 -6.93 6.15
C GLU A 179 -16.76 -8.16 5.36
N GLY A 180 -16.09 -9.08 6.05
CA GLY A 180 -15.56 -10.32 5.49
C GLY A 180 -14.34 -10.14 4.59
N LEU A 181 -13.76 -8.95 4.48
CA LEU A 181 -12.48 -8.70 3.81
C LEU A 181 -11.35 -9.04 4.78
N MET A 182 -10.61 -10.10 4.48
CA MET A 182 -9.51 -10.54 5.35
C MET A 182 -8.36 -9.54 5.28
N THR A 183 -7.79 -9.23 6.45
CA THR A 183 -6.76 -8.20 6.60
C THR A 183 -5.37 -8.79 6.83
N THR A 184 -4.36 -7.99 6.50
CA THR A 184 -2.95 -8.32 6.68
C THR A 184 -2.23 -7.14 7.30
N ALA A 185 -1.85 -7.23 8.57
CA ALA A 185 -0.98 -6.21 9.17
C ALA A 185 0.46 -6.38 8.65
N LYS A 186 1.10 -5.27 8.27
CA LYS A 186 2.41 -5.25 7.60
C LYS A 186 3.25 -4.03 8.04
N HIS A 187 4.58 -4.09 8.08
CA HIS A 187 5.46 -5.23 7.76
C HIS A 187 6.17 -5.67 9.05
N PHE A 188 5.77 -6.82 9.60
CA PHE A 188 6.25 -7.30 10.89
C PHE A 188 7.77 -7.57 10.89
N PRO A 189 8.52 -7.21 11.95
CA PRO A 189 8.10 -6.56 13.19
C PRO A 189 8.07 -5.03 13.17
N GLY A 190 8.25 -4.37 12.02
CA GLY A 190 8.11 -2.92 11.85
C GLY A 190 9.19 -2.29 10.97
N HIS A 191 8.80 -1.78 9.80
CA HIS A 191 9.71 -1.19 8.79
C HIS A 191 9.85 0.34 8.89
N GLY A 192 9.23 0.94 9.91
CA GLY A 192 9.11 2.39 10.03
C GLY A 192 10.39 3.14 10.44
N ASP A 193 11.36 2.46 11.06
CA ASP A 193 12.64 3.02 11.52
C ASP A 193 13.80 2.76 10.56
N THR A 194 13.54 2.76 9.26
CA THR A 194 14.55 2.57 8.22
C THR A 194 14.63 3.80 7.31
N HIS A 195 15.82 4.04 6.76
CA HIS A 195 16.07 5.07 5.73
C HIS A 195 16.68 4.46 4.45
N GLN A 196 16.77 3.13 4.40
CA GLN A 196 17.25 2.35 3.26
C GLN A 196 16.05 1.65 2.61
N ASP A 197 16.01 1.60 1.29
CA ASP A 197 14.96 0.88 0.57
C ASP A 197 15.23 -0.64 0.59
N SER A 198 14.30 -1.42 1.15
CA SER A 198 14.37 -2.89 1.14
C SER A 198 14.39 -3.52 -0.24
N HIS A 199 14.04 -2.74 -1.28
CA HIS A 199 14.08 -3.21 -2.65
C HIS A 199 15.47 -3.12 -3.29
N ASP A 200 16.42 -2.38 -2.69
CA ASP A 200 17.80 -2.18 -3.19
C ASP A 200 18.87 -2.86 -2.30
N ALA A 201 18.63 -2.97 -0.99
CA ALA A 201 19.50 -3.66 -0.03
C ALA A 201 18.67 -4.15 1.17
N THR A 202 19.18 -5.09 1.98
CA THR A 202 18.50 -5.47 3.23
C THR A 202 18.62 -4.32 4.26
N PRO A 203 17.53 -3.63 4.63
CA PRO A 203 17.58 -2.58 5.64
C PRO A 203 17.78 -3.21 7.02
N ARG A 204 18.25 -2.40 7.96
CA ARG A 204 18.53 -2.83 9.34
C ARG A 204 17.96 -1.82 10.31
N VAL A 205 17.24 -2.31 11.31
CA VAL A 205 16.74 -1.52 12.45
C VAL A 205 17.62 -1.79 13.65
N GLU A 206 18.32 -0.76 14.12
CA GLU A 206 19.29 -0.86 15.23
C GLU A 206 18.67 -0.65 16.61
N ALA A 207 17.35 -0.43 16.67
CA ALA A 207 16.62 -0.26 17.93
C ALA A 207 16.80 -1.47 18.85
N SER A 208 16.87 -1.22 20.15
CA SER A 208 16.92 -2.26 21.17
C SER A 208 15.61 -3.06 21.24
N ALA A 209 15.67 -4.26 21.79
CA ALA A 209 14.49 -5.10 21.95
C ALA A 209 13.40 -4.47 22.86
N GLU A 210 13.79 -3.54 23.74
CA GLU A 210 12.84 -2.78 24.55
C GLU A 210 12.18 -1.66 23.75
N GLU A 211 12.95 -0.92 22.95
CA GLU A 211 12.40 0.10 22.05
C GLU A 211 11.42 -0.52 21.05
N LEU A 212 11.80 -1.66 20.44
CA LEU A 212 10.93 -2.41 19.54
C LEU A 212 9.61 -2.81 20.22
N ARG A 213 9.65 -3.26 21.48
CA ARG A 213 8.44 -3.60 22.25
C ARG A 213 7.57 -2.39 22.58
N GLN A 214 8.18 -1.24 22.83
CA GLN A 214 7.47 -0.01 23.20
C GLN A 214 6.97 0.81 22.00
N ARG A 215 7.49 0.55 20.79
CA ARG A 215 7.20 1.33 19.58
C ARG A 215 6.73 0.46 18.42
N GLU A 216 7.61 -0.32 17.81
CA GLU A 216 7.30 -1.08 16.59
C GLU A 216 6.26 -2.18 16.80
N LEU A 217 6.34 -2.94 17.89
CA LEU A 217 5.45 -4.09 18.14
C LEU A 217 4.06 -3.69 18.64
N VAL A 218 3.88 -2.45 19.09
CA VAL A 218 2.63 -1.98 19.72
C VAL A 218 1.43 -2.09 18.75
N PRO A 219 1.50 -1.62 17.48
CA PRO A 219 0.39 -1.79 16.55
C PRO A 219 0.19 -3.24 16.10
N PHE A 220 1.24 -4.06 16.06
CA PHE A 220 1.11 -5.48 15.72
C PHE A 220 0.40 -6.28 16.81
N GLN A 221 0.68 -6.02 18.09
CA GLN A 221 -0.08 -6.63 19.17
C GLN A 221 -1.56 -6.23 19.09
N ALA A 222 -1.85 -4.95 18.86
CA ALA A 222 -3.22 -4.49 18.67
C ALA A 222 -3.92 -5.11 17.44
N ALA A 223 -3.17 -5.42 16.38
CA ALA A 223 -3.68 -6.15 15.22
C ALA A 223 -4.06 -7.59 15.58
N ILE A 224 -3.21 -8.29 16.33
CA ILE A 224 -3.48 -9.65 16.82
C ILE A 224 -4.73 -9.66 17.70
N ASP A 225 -4.80 -8.76 18.68
CA ASP A 225 -5.93 -8.63 19.60
C ASP A 225 -7.24 -8.27 18.88
N ALA A 226 -7.14 -7.56 17.74
CA ALA A 226 -8.27 -7.21 16.88
C ALA A 226 -8.74 -8.36 15.95
N GLY A 227 -8.00 -9.48 15.91
CA GLY A 227 -8.34 -10.65 15.11
C GLY A 227 -7.87 -10.57 13.64
N VAL A 228 -6.70 -9.98 13.39
CA VAL A 228 -6.10 -9.93 12.05
C VAL A 228 -5.94 -11.34 11.45
N SER A 229 -6.29 -11.49 10.17
CA SER A 229 -6.24 -12.79 9.49
C SER A 229 -4.81 -13.21 9.10
N LEU A 230 -4.01 -12.25 8.64
CA LEU A 230 -2.62 -12.47 8.22
C LEU A 230 -1.67 -11.44 8.85
N LEU A 231 -0.41 -11.81 8.96
CA LEU A 231 0.70 -10.88 9.18
C LEU A 231 1.72 -11.04 8.08
N MET A 232 2.14 -9.94 7.47
CA MET A 232 3.19 -9.93 6.46
C MET A 232 4.52 -9.54 7.11
N THR A 233 5.54 -10.36 6.96
CA THR A 233 6.90 -10.10 7.47
C THR A 233 7.68 -9.15 6.57
N ALA A 234 8.61 -8.36 7.12
CA ALA A 234 9.49 -7.48 6.38
C ALA A 234 10.84 -8.14 6.05
N HIS A 235 11.44 -7.80 4.90
CA HIS A 235 12.82 -8.19 4.56
C HIS A 235 13.83 -7.24 5.22
N VAL A 236 13.82 -7.15 6.55
CA VAL A 236 14.61 -6.21 7.36
C VAL A 236 15.32 -6.95 8.50
N GLU A 237 16.56 -6.59 8.80
CA GLU A 237 17.36 -7.15 9.91
C GLU A 237 17.07 -6.44 11.25
N TYR A 238 16.94 -7.22 12.33
CA TYR A 238 16.72 -6.73 13.70
C TYR A 238 17.68 -7.40 14.68
N PRO A 239 18.94 -6.93 14.80
CA PRO A 239 19.98 -7.56 15.61
C PRO A 239 19.63 -7.76 17.08
N ALA A 240 18.78 -6.89 17.62
CA ALA A 240 18.32 -6.99 19.00
C ALA A 240 17.32 -8.13 19.24
N LEU A 241 16.64 -8.61 18.17
CA LEU A 241 15.74 -9.76 18.21
C LEU A 241 16.42 -11.03 17.69
N ASP A 242 17.24 -10.92 16.66
CA ASP A 242 18.02 -12.01 16.08
C ASP A 242 19.41 -11.53 15.64
N PRO A 243 20.49 -11.93 16.32
CA PRO A 243 21.85 -11.50 16.01
C PRO A 243 22.48 -12.23 14.79
N SER A 244 21.75 -13.13 14.11
CA SER A 244 22.27 -13.91 12.98
C SER A 244 22.54 -13.08 11.71
N GLY A 245 21.99 -11.87 11.61
CA GLY A 245 22.04 -11.05 10.38
C GLY A 245 21.07 -11.54 9.29
N LEU A 246 20.09 -12.36 9.66
CA LEU A 246 18.98 -12.72 8.79
C LEU A 246 17.87 -11.67 8.88
N PRO A 247 17.19 -11.36 7.75
CA PRO A 247 15.97 -10.56 7.80
C PRO A 247 14.86 -11.30 8.55
N ALA A 248 13.88 -10.56 9.07
CA ALA A 248 12.74 -11.12 9.82
C ALA A 248 12.04 -12.27 9.07
N THR A 249 11.90 -12.17 7.76
CA THR A 249 11.30 -13.22 6.91
C THR A 249 11.99 -14.59 7.01
N LEU A 250 13.28 -14.61 7.34
CA LEU A 250 14.09 -15.83 7.47
C LEU A 250 14.45 -16.14 8.93
N SER A 251 13.91 -15.38 9.88
CA SER A 251 14.27 -15.48 11.29
C SER A 251 13.24 -16.28 12.07
N ARG A 252 13.61 -17.50 12.47
CA ARG A 252 12.81 -18.31 13.40
C ARG A 252 12.63 -17.64 14.77
N PRO A 253 13.66 -17.02 15.39
CA PRO A 253 13.46 -16.27 16.63
C PRO A 253 12.37 -15.20 16.53
N ILE A 254 12.28 -14.50 15.39
CA ILE A 254 11.28 -13.45 15.18
C ILE A 254 9.90 -14.04 14.86
N LEU A 255 9.81 -14.97 13.92
CA LEU A 255 8.50 -15.46 13.43
C LEU A 255 7.87 -16.56 14.30
N VAL A 256 8.67 -17.33 15.04
CA VAL A 256 8.17 -18.40 15.89
C VAL A 256 8.24 -17.99 17.35
N ASP A 257 9.43 -17.68 17.85
CA ASP A 257 9.59 -17.48 19.30
C ASP A 257 8.90 -16.19 19.75
N LEU A 258 9.12 -15.07 19.05
CA LEU A 258 8.44 -13.79 19.33
C LEU A 258 6.99 -13.80 18.83
N LEU A 259 6.75 -13.93 17.53
CA LEU A 259 5.41 -13.70 16.96
C LEU A 259 4.38 -14.76 17.38
N ARG A 260 4.71 -16.05 17.27
CA ARG A 260 3.78 -17.12 17.65
C ARG A 260 3.83 -17.43 19.15
N GLY A 261 5.03 -17.41 19.73
CA GLY A 261 5.26 -17.73 21.14
C GLY A 261 4.86 -16.60 22.08
N GLU A 262 5.60 -15.49 22.07
CA GLU A 262 5.38 -14.36 22.99
C GLU A 262 4.08 -13.58 22.66
N MET A 263 3.83 -13.28 21.38
CA MET A 263 2.69 -12.45 20.96
C MET A 263 1.41 -13.24 20.66
N GLY A 264 1.50 -14.56 20.55
CA GLY A 264 0.33 -15.45 20.43
C GLY A 264 -0.40 -15.42 19.08
N PHE A 265 0.28 -15.06 17.98
CA PHE A 265 -0.36 -15.03 16.67
C PHE A 265 -0.62 -16.43 16.08
N GLU A 266 -1.89 -16.77 15.86
CA GLU A 266 -2.31 -18.08 15.32
C GLU A 266 -2.67 -18.07 13.82
N GLY A 267 -2.78 -16.89 13.21
CA GLY A 267 -3.11 -16.71 11.80
C GLY A 267 -1.97 -17.06 10.84
N VAL A 268 -2.14 -16.67 9.58
CA VAL A 268 -1.17 -16.95 8.51
C VAL A 268 -0.03 -15.94 8.55
N VAL A 269 1.20 -16.43 8.63
CA VAL A 269 2.40 -15.62 8.38
C VAL A 269 2.68 -15.65 6.87
N CYS A 270 2.58 -14.49 6.23
CA CYS A 270 2.83 -14.31 4.80
C CYS A 270 4.19 -13.62 4.61
N SER A 271 4.99 -14.06 3.65
CA SER A 271 6.18 -13.28 3.27
C SER A 271 5.76 -11.96 2.60
N ASP A 272 6.62 -10.94 2.65
CA ASP A 272 6.62 -9.92 1.59
C ASP A 272 7.05 -10.56 0.25
N SER A 273 6.99 -9.82 -0.86
CA SER A 273 7.37 -10.33 -2.18
C SER A 273 8.77 -10.96 -2.15
N LEU A 274 8.86 -12.24 -2.50
CA LEU A 274 10.13 -12.98 -2.51
C LEU A 274 11.02 -12.61 -3.71
N LEU A 275 10.52 -11.82 -4.66
CA LEU A 275 11.33 -11.25 -5.75
C LEU A 275 12.16 -10.03 -5.32
N MET A 276 11.96 -9.51 -4.11
CA MET A 276 12.71 -8.36 -3.58
C MET A 276 14.16 -8.72 -3.26
N ALA A 277 15.10 -7.84 -3.64
CA ALA A 277 16.54 -8.04 -3.47
C ALA A 277 16.94 -8.32 -2.01
N GLY A 278 16.24 -7.72 -1.04
CA GLY A 278 16.52 -7.87 0.40
C GLY A 278 16.50 -9.32 0.90
N VAL A 279 15.86 -10.25 0.18
CA VAL A 279 15.89 -11.70 0.46
C VAL A 279 16.42 -12.52 -0.72
N ARG A 280 16.01 -12.18 -1.95
CA ARG A 280 16.31 -12.97 -3.16
C ARG A 280 17.80 -13.16 -3.39
N ASP A 281 18.57 -12.09 -3.22
CA ASP A 281 20.00 -12.09 -3.57
C ASP A 281 20.87 -12.87 -2.56
N ARG A 282 20.25 -13.48 -1.53
CA ARG A 282 20.91 -14.37 -0.56
C ARG A 282 20.91 -15.84 -1.00
N PHE A 283 20.20 -16.20 -2.06
CA PHE A 283 20.04 -17.59 -2.49
C PHE A 283 20.34 -17.76 -3.97
N ASP A 284 20.93 -18.90 -4.33
CA ASP A 284 21.17 -19.26 -5.73
C ASP A 284 19.88 -19.66 -6.47
N THR A 285 18.86 -20.11 -5.73
CA THR A 285 17.59 -20.59 -6.30
C THR A 285 16.39 -20.16 -5.46
N GLU A 286 15.24 -19.99 -6.10
CA GLU A 286 13.99 -19.70 -5.41
C GLU A 286 13.55 -20.86 -4.49
N GLY A 287 13.91 -22.10 -4.83
CA GLY A 287 13.60 -23.28 -4.02
C GLY A 287 14.24 -23.23 -2.64
N GLU A 288 15.54 -22.91 -2.56
CA GLU A 288 16.25 -22.76 -1.27
C GLU A 288 15.75 -21.55 -0.47
N MET A 289 15.42 -20.45 -1.16
CA MET A 289 14.81 -19.28 -0.53
C MET A 289 13.46 -19.62 0.12
N CYS A 290 12.56 -20.28 -0.62
CA CYS A 290 11.24 -20.67 -0.13
C CYS A 290 11.35 -21.70 1.00
N LEU A 291 12.30 -22.64 0.91
CA LEU A 291 12.59 -23.59 1.97
C LEU A 291 13.02 -22.87 3.25
N ALA A 292 13.94 -21.91 3.15
CA ALA A 292 14.41 -21.14 4.30
C ALA A 292 13.26 -20.36 4.96
N ALA A 293 12.40 -19.71 4.17
CA ALA A 293 11.22 -19.00 4.68
C ALA A 293 10.22 -19.93 5.40
N LEU A 294 9.91 -21.09 4.81
CA LEU A 294 9.02 -22.09 5.44
C LEU A 294 9.59 -22.58 6.78
N ASN A 295 10.89 -22.89 6.82
CA ASN A 295 11.58 -23.33 8.05
C ASN A 295 11.66 -22.23 9.12
N ALA A 296 11.72 -20.95 8.70
CA ALA A 296 11.66 -19.81 9.61
C ALA A 296 10.27 -19.61 10.23
N GLY A 297 9.19 -20.08 9.58
CA GLY A 297 7.82 -20.01 10.13
C GLY A 297 6.80 -19.32 9.23
N VAL A 298 7.19 -18.90 8.01
CA VAL A 298 6.28 -18.41 6.97
C VAL A 298 5.34 -19.53 6.55
N ASP A 299 4.05 -19.26 6.42
CA ASP A 299 3.03 -20.20 5.94
C ASP A 299 2.69 -19.98 4.45
N LEU A 300 2.69 -18.72 4.00
CA LEU A 300 2.29 -18.31 2.65
C LEU A 300 3.44 -17.58 1.95
N LEU A 301 3.92 -18.15 0.85
CA LEU A 301 5.05 -17.67 0.05
C LEU A 301 4.53 -16.77 -1.07
N LEU A 302 4.84 -15.48 -0.98
CA LEU A 302 4.30 -14.44 -1.86
C LEU A 302 5.25 -14.11 -3.02
N ASP A 303 4.69 -14.04 -4.24
CA ASP A 303 5.34 -13.52 -5.45
C ASP A 303 6.59 -14.34 -5.83
N VAL A 304 6.38 -15.57 -6.30
CA VAL A 304 7.43 -16.48 -6.78
C VAL A 304 7.42 -16.52 -8.31
N ALA A 305 8.58 -16.44 -8.98
CA ALA A 305 8.63 -16.40 -10.44
C ALA A 305 8.45 -17.79 -11.08
N ASP A 306 9.05 -18.83 -10.52
CA ASP A 306 8.94 -20.21 -11.02
C ASP A 306 8.38 -21.17 -9.95
N PRO A 307 7.05 -21.14 -9.72
CA PRO A 307 6.40 -21.99 -8.73
C PRO A 307 6.53 -23.49 -9.03
N VAL A 308 6.71 -23.91 -10.29
CA VAL A 308 6.86 -25.33 -10.65
C VAL A 308 8.20 -25.86 -10.14
N SER A 309 9.27 -25.10 -10.36
CA SER A 309 10.61 -25.44 -9.87
C SER A 309 10.68 -25.35 -8.34
N VAL A 310 10.06 -24.32 -7.74
CA VAL A 310 10.00 -24.19 -6.27
C VAL A 310 9.31 -25.38 -5.63
N VAL A 311 8.13 -25.79 -6.11
CA VAL A 311 7.42 -26.94 -5.54
C VAL A 311 8.25 -28.23 -5.69
N SER A 312 8.94 -28.41 -6.82
CA SER A 312 9.81 -29.58 -7.01
C SER A 312 10.97 -29.59 -6.00
N ALA A 313 11.64 -28.46 -5.80
CA ALA A 313 12.71 -28.33 -4.82
C ALA A 313 12.23 -28.55 -3.37
N LEU A 314 11.01 -28.11 -3.04
CA LEU A 314 10.42 -28.34 -1.72
C LEU A 314 10.07 -29.81 -1.49
N VAL A 315 9.60 -30.53 -2.51
CA VAL A 315 9.42 -32.00 -2.42
C VAL A 315 10.75 -32.70 -2.16
N GLU A 316 11.80 -32.35 -2.92
CA GLU A 316 13.15 -32.89 -2.70
C GLU A 316 13.68 -32.56 -1.29
N ALA A 317 13.39 -31.37 -0.77
CA ALA A 317 13.76 -30.98 0.59
C ALA A 317 13.04 -31.82 1.65
N VAL A 318 11.79 -32.23 1.42
CA VAL A 318 11.06 -33.16 2.29
C VAL A 318 11.69 -34.55 2.25
N GLU A 319 11.96 -35.07 1.05
CA GLU A 319 12.60 -36.38 0.87
C GLU A 319 13.99 -36.44 1.52
N ALA A 320 14.72 -35.33 1.50
CA ALA A 320 16.01 -35.16 2.16
C ALA A 320 15.93 -34.85 3.67
N GLY A 321 14.73 -34.68 4.24
CA GLY A 321 14.53 -34.37 5.66
C GLY A 321 14.89 -32.93 6.06
N ARG A 322 15.05 -32.02 5.10
CA ARG A 322 15.34 -30.58 5.33
C ARG A 322 14.08 -29.76 5.59
N LEU A 323 12.91 -30.29 5.21
CA LEU A 323 11.59 -29.75 5.52
C LEU A 323 10.72 -30.87 6.10
N THR A 324 10.09 -30.63 7.24
CA THR A 324 9.26 -31.65 7.89
C THR A 324 7.82 -31.61 7.37
N ILE A 325 7.15 -32.77 7.34
CA ILE A 325 5.73 -32.87 6.99
C ILE A 325 4.87 -32.10 7.99
N GLU A 326 5.25 -32.09 9.26
CA GLU A 326 4.56 -31.34 10.32
C GLU A 326 4.55 -29.84 10.02
N ARG A 327 5.68 -29.28 9.57
CA ARG A 327 5.75 -27.86 9.22
C ARG A 327 4.85 -27.54 8.02
N ILE A 328 4.80 -28.43 7.03
CA ILE A 328 3.91 -28.27 5.87
C ILE A 328 2.45 -28.34 6.30
N ASN A 329 2.09 -29.30 7.15
CA ASN A 329 0.71 -29.44 7.66
C ASN A 329 0.28 -28.16 8.39
N GLU A 330 1.09 -27.65 9.30
CA GLU A 330 0.80 -26.42 10.04
C GLU A 330 0.56 -25.22 9.11
N ALA A 331 1.41 -25.03 8.09
CA ALA A 331 1.25 -23.95 7.11
C ALA A 331 -0.03 -24.14 6.28
N PHE A 332 -0.20 -25.35 5.77
CA PHE A 332 -1.33 -25.72 4.94
C PHE A 332 -2.66 -25.54 5.66
N ASP A 333 -2.80 -26.01 6.89
CA ASP A 333 -4.04 -25.95 7.67
C ASP A 333 -4.44 -24.48 7.97
N ARG A 334 -3.47 -23.57 8.12
CA ARG A 334 -3.74 -22.14 8.27
C ARG A 334 -4.20 -21.51 6.95
N VAL A 335 -3.48 -21.76 5.86
CA VAL A 335 -3.82 -21.22 4.54
C VAL A 335 -5.17 -21.76 4.06
N TRP A 336 -5.43 -23.05 4.28
CA TRP A 336 -6.68 -23.69 3.88
C TRP A 336 -7.89 -23.09 4.60
N ARG A 337 -7.78 -22.80 5.90
CA ARG A 337 -8.82 -22.09 6.67
C ARG A 337 -9.18 -20.73 6.07
N LEU A 338 -8.20 -19.97 5.53
CA LEU A 338 -8.49 -18.72 4.82
C LEU A 338 -9.31 -18.97 3.54
N LYS A 339 -9.01 -20.05 2.82
CA LYS A 339 -9.73 -20.42 1.60
C LYS A 339 -11.15 -20.88 1.88
N GLU A 340 -11.36 -21.65 2.95
CA GLU A 340 -12.69 -22.02 3.43
C GLU A 340 -13.50 -20.78 3.80
N ARG A 341 -12.87 -19.85 4.53
CA ARG A 341 -13.50 -18.56 4.86
C ARG A 341 -13.89 -17.78 3.61
N ALA A 342 -13.00 -17.67 2.62
CA ALA A 342 -13.28 -17.02 1.35
C ALA A 342 -14.39 -17.70 0.54
N ALA A 343 -14.52 -19.03 0.62
CA ALA A 343 -15.57 -19.80 -0.04
C ALA A 343 -16.94 -19.70 0.68
N SER A 344 -16.93 -19.48 1.99
CA SER A 344 -18.15 -19.38 2.82
C SER A 344 -18.90 -18.04 2.71
N ARG A 345 -18.39 -17.09 1.92
CA ARG A 345 -18.95 -15.74 1.83
C ARG A 345 -20.36 -15.73 1.25
N ALA A 346 -21.17 -14.81 1.79
CA ALA A 346 -22.51 -14.52 1.29
C ALA A 346 -22.48 -13.99 -0.15
N SER A 347 -23.66 -13.91 -0.78
CA SER A 347 -23.80 -13.37 -2.13
C SER A 347 -23.24 -11.96 -2.25
N ILE A 348 -22.42 -11.74 -3.29
CA ILE A 348 -21.75 -10.47 -3.54
C ILE A 348 -22.70 -9.50 -4.27
N GLN A 349 -22.85 -8.29 -3.74
CA GLN A 349 -23.52 -7.19 -4.43
C GLN A 349 -22.52 -6.46 -5.34
N LEU A 350 -22.91 -6.24 -6.59
CA LEU A 350 -22.08 -5.48 -7.53
C LEU A 350 -22.22 -3.97 -7.29
N PRO A 351 -21.12 -3.19 -7.41
CA PRO A 351 -21.16 -1.74 -7.37
C PRO A 351 -22.14 -1.18 -8.40
N THR A 352 -23.01 -0.30 -7.96
CA THR A 352 -23.83 0.55 -8.84
C THR A 352 -23.16 1.92 -9.01
N PRO A 353 -23.51 2.69 -10.06
CA PRO A 353 -23.00 4.05 -10.22
C PRO A 353 -23.21 4.93 -8.97
N GLU A 354 -24.35 4.77 -8.28
CA GLU A 354 -24.65 5.50 -7.04
C GLU A 354 -23.72 5.11 -5.89
N SER A 355 -23.41 3.81 -5.74
CA SER A 355 -22.47 3.36 -4.71
C SER A 355 -21.03 3.81 -4.97
N LEU A 356 -20.59 3.81 -6.24
CA LEU A 356 -19.27 4.31 -6.64
C LEU A 356 -19.18 5.82 -6.37
N ALA A 357 -20.19 6.58 -6.77
CA ALA A 357 -20.27 8.01 -6.47
C ALA A 357 -20.29 8.29 -4.95
N GLY A 358 -20.94 7.43 -4.16
CA GLY A 358 -20.90 7.47 -2.70
C GLY A 358 -19.48 7.28 -2.14
N GLY A 359 -18.74 6.30 -2.65
CA GLY A 359 -17.34 6.06 -2.29
C GLY A 359 -16.44 7.25 -2.65
N GLU A 360 -16.58 7.81 -3.85
CA GLU A 360 -15.84 9.01 -4.26
C GLU A 360 -16.16 10.22 -3.38
N ALA A 361 -17.43 10.41 -3.01
CA ALA A 361 -17.84 11.48 -2.11
C ALA A 361 -17.26 11.29 -0.69
N ALA A 362 -17.23 10.06 -0.18
CA ALA A 362 -16.59 9.72 1.08
C ALA A 362 -15.08 10.02 1.04
N ALA A 363 -14.39 9.58 -0.01
CA ALA A 363 -12.96 9.85 -0.20
C ALA A 363 -12.67 11.36 -0.25
N LEU A 364 -13.49 12.15 -0.96
CA LEU A 364 -13.37 13.61 -1.01
C LEU A 364 -13.61 14.26 0.36
N ARG A 365 -14.63 13.82 1.10
CA ARG A 365 -14.93 14.32 2.45
C ARG A 365 -13.77 14.07 3.42
N ILE A 366 -13.25 12.84 3.43
CA ILE A 366 -12.10 12.44 4.25
C ILE A 366 -10.88 13.27 3.87
N ALA A 367 -10.60 13.41 2.56
CA ALA A 367 -9.47 14.19 2.08
C ALA A 367 -9.58 15.69 2.44
N GLY A 368 -10.78 16.26 2.39
CA GLY A 368 -11.06 17.62 2.83
C GLY A 368 -10.80 17.82 4.32
N ALA A 369 -11.31 16.91 5.16
CA ALA A 369 -11.09 16.96 6.60
C ALA A 369 -9.62 16.72 7.00
N ALA A 370 -8.87 15.97 6.20
CA ALA A 370 -7.45 15.70 6.41
C ALA A 370 -6.53 16.83 5.94
N THR A 371 -6.98 17.68 5.01
CA THR A 371 -6.16 18.75 4.46
C THR A 371 -5.97 19.84 5.51
N ARG A 372 -4.70 20.11 5.88
CA ARG A 372 -4.37 21.01 6.98
C ARG A 372 -3.51 22.17 6.53
N VAL A 373 -3.87 23.36 7.03
CA VAL A 373 -2.98 24.53 7.00
C VAL A 373 -1.99 24.41 8.14
N VAL A 374 -0.72 24.18 7.82
CA VAL A 374 0.38 24.06 8.79
C VAL A 374 0.73 25.44 9.35
N SER A 375 0.82 26.44 8.47
CA SER A 375 0.99 27.85 8.84
C SER A 375 0.49 28.76 7.71
N ALA A 376 0.00 29.95 8.04
CA ALA A 376 -0.34 30.95 7.05
C ALA A 376 -0.10 32.36 7.61
N SER A 377 0.56 33.21 6.82
CA SER A 377 0.68 34.64 7.09
C SER A 377 -0.68 35.33 6.94
N PRO A 378 -0.93 36.44 7.65
CA PRO A 378 -2.18 37.18 7.52
C PRO A 378 -2.48 37.55 6.06
N GLY A 379 -3.64 37.13 5.56
CA GLY A 379 -4.08 37.40 4.19
C GLY A 379 -3.47 36.49 3.11
N ALA A 380 -2.63 35.51 3.46
CA ALA A 380 -2.13 34.52 2.50
C ALA A 380 -3.21 33.53 2.05
N LEU A 381 -4.21 33.28 2.89
CA LEU A 381 -5.41 32.48 2.61
C LEU A 381 -6.66 33.16 3.21
N PRO A 382 -7.86 32.90 2.67
CA PRO A 382 -8.12 32.17 1.43
C PRO A 382 -7.72 32.98 0.18
N LEU A 383 -7.46 32.29 -0.92
CA LEU A 383 -7.19 32.90 -2.23
C LEU A 383 -8.47 33.44 -2.87
N ASP A 384 -8.33 34.52 -3.63
CA ASP A 384 -9.43 35.18 -4.34
C ASP A 384 -9.73 34.47 -5.67
N ARG A 385 -10.88 33.78 -5.71
CA ARG A 385 -11.38 33.03 -6.88
C ARG A 385 -11.52 33.88 -8.15
N SER A 386 -11.71 35.19 -8.01
CA SER A 386 -11.86 36.10 -9.15
C SER A 386 -10.55 36.44 -9.84
N LYS A 387 -9.41 36.17 -9.19
CA LYS A 387 -8.07 36.42 -9.73
C LYS A 387 -7.55 35.20 -10.51
N SER A 388 -6.58 35.46 -11.38
CA SER A 388 -5.79 34.38 -11.94
C SER A 388 -4.90 33.75 -10.86
N VAL A 389 -4.69 32.43 -10.91
CA VAL A 389 -3.70 31.71 -10.10
C VAL A 389 -2.64 31.09 -11.01
N THR A 390 -1.37 31.15 -10.59
CA THR A 390 -0.29 30.37 -11.21
C THR A 390 0.04 29.20 -10.29
N CYS A 391 -0.04 27.97 -10.81
CA CYS A 391 0.26 26.76 -10.06
C CYS A 391 1.39 25.97 -10.72
N LEU A 392 2.41 25.63 -9.93
CA LEU A 392 3.47 24.69 -10.30
C LEU A 392 3.30 23.39 -9.51
N MET A 393 3.14 22.27 -10.23
CA MET A 393 3.14 20.92 -9.69
C MET A 393 4.51 20.26 -9.91
N LEU A 394 5.16 19.85 -8.83
CA LEU A 394 6.44 19.15 -8.83
C LEU A 394 6.26 17.67 -8.51
N LYS A 395 6.65 16.82 -9.46
CA LYS A 395 6.61 15.35 -9.34
C LYS A 395 7.99 14.79 -8.95
N PRO A 396 8.04 13.80 -8.05
CA PRO A 396 9.30 13.20 -7.61
C PRO A 396 9.87 12.21 -8.62
N HIS A 397 9.05 11.70 -9.54
CA HIS A 397 9.42 10.77 -10.61
C HIS A 397 8.27 10.62 -11.61
N HIS A 398 8.56 10.03 -12.77
CA HIS A 398 7.53 9.60 -13.72
C HIS A 398 7.11 8.16 -13.42
N ARG A 399 5.81 7.90 -13.29
CA ARG A 399 5.27 6.55 -13.32
C ARG A 399 4.53 6.33 -14.64
N PRO A 400 4.67 5.15 -15.25
CA PRO A 400 3.90 4.83 -16.46
C PRO A 400 2.38 4.85 -16.29
N THR A 401 1.91 4.74 -15.05
CA THR A 401 0.48 4.79 -14.67
C THR A 401 0.03 6.17 -14.20
N ASP A 402 0.89 7.19 -14.22
CA ASP A 402 0.48 8.56 -13.91
C ASP A 402 -0.54 9.07 -14.94
N PRO A 403 -1.51 9.91 -14.51
CA PRO A 403 -2.42 10.55 -15.45
C PRO A 403 -1.66 11.52 -16.36
N PRO A 404 -2.17 11.81 -17.58
CA PRO A 404 -1.55 12.78 -18.47
C PRO A 404 -1.39 14.19 -17.88
N GLU A 405 -2.33 14.58 -17.00
CA GLU A 405 -2.30 15.81 -16.21
C GLU A 405 -2.82 15.49 -14.81
N GLN A 406 -2.18 15.99 -13.75
CA GLN A 406 -2.63 15.73 -12.38
C GLN A 406 -4.01 16.34 -12.09
N PRO A 407 -4.86 15.67 -11.30
CA PRO A 407 -6.22 16.13 -10.96
C PRO A 407 -6.31 17.55 -10.41
N LEU A 408 -5.25 18.08 -9.79
CA LEU A 408 -5.19 19.44 -9.27
C LEU A 408 -5.44 20.48 -10.36
N ALA A 409 -4.99 20.23 -11.59
CA ALA A 409 -5.18 21.16 -12.70
C ALA A 409 -6.66 21.42 -12.98
N ALA A 410 -7.44 20.35 -13.10
CA ALA A 410 -8.89 20.42 -13.30
C ALA A 410 -9.58 21.07 -12.09
N ALA A 411 -9.22 20.65 -10.87
CA ALA A 411 -9.81 21.19 -9.65
C ALA A 411 -9.57 22.70 -9.49
N LEU A 412 -8.37 23.20 -9.81
CA LEU A 412 -8.11 24.64 -9.79
C LEU A 412 -8.92 25.39 -10.86
N ARG A 413 -9.13 24.81 -12.04
CA ARG A 413 -9.93 25.43 -13.12
C ARG A 413 -11.41 25.52 -12.76
N GLU A 414 -11.90 24.67 -11.87
CA GLU A 414 -13.26 24.76 -11.32
C GLU A 414 -13.40 25.90 -10.29
N GLU A 415 -12.31 26.23 -9.57
CA GLU A 415 -12.35 27.19 -8.45
C GLU A 415 -11.94 28.63 -8.84
N PHE A 416 -11.10 28.80 -9.86
CA PHE A 416 -10.52 30.10 -10.24
C PHE A 416 -10.94 30.57 -11.64
N ALA A 417 -11.13 31.88 -11.80
CA ALA A 417 -11.49 32.50 -13.08
C ALA A 417 -10.46 32.26 -14.20
N ALA A 418 -9.17 32.13 -13.85
CA ALA A 418 -8.10 31.79 -14.79
C ALA A 418 -6.96 31.04 -14.11
N VAL A 419 -6.50 29.94 -14.70
CA VAL A 419 -5.41 29.11 -14.15
C VAL A 419 -4.26 29.00 -15.15
N ARG A 420 -3.05 29.36 -14.70
CA ARG A 420 -1.79 29.03 -15.38
C ARG A 420 -1.18 27.83 -14.65
N TYR A 421 -1.36 26.63 -15.20
CA TYR A 421 -0.92 25.38 -14.59
C TYR A 421 0.33 24.84 -15.29
N PHE A 422 1.31 24.44 -14.50
CA PHE A 422 2.57 23.84 -14.96
C PHE A 422 2.81 22.56 -14.15
N GLU A 423 3.27 21.51 -14.81
CA GLU A 423 3.59 20.23 -14.18
C GLU A 423 4.92 19.71 -14.72
N THR A 424 5.83 19.33 -13.83
CA THR A 424 7.17 18.88 -14.20
C THR A 424 7.81 18.01 -13.11
N GLY A 425 8.99 17.48 -13.39
CA GLY A 425 9.78 16.63 -12.50
C GLY A 425 9.86 15.18 -12.98
N PRO A 426 10.92 14.43 -12.61
CA PRO A 426 11.94 14.81 -11.62
C PRO A 426 12.98 15.79 -12.15
N GLU A 427 13.29 15.72 -13.44
CA GLU A 427 14.20 16.65 -14.11
C GLU A 427 13.44 17.93 -14.46
N ILE A 428 14.00 19.08 -14.06
CA ILE A 428 13.42 20.39 -14.32
C ILE A 428 14.47 21.35 -14.87
N ASP A 429 14.04 22.29 -15.71
CA ASP A 429 14.91 23.36 -16.21
C ASP A 429 15.19 24.37 -15.07
N PRO A 430 16.46 24.71 -14.76
CA PRO A 430 16.79 25.71 -13.75
C PRO A 430 16.18 27.09 -14.01
N SER A 431 15.84 27.44 -15.26
CA SER A 431 15.20 28.71 -15.62
C SER A 431 13.69 28.75 -15.38
N LEU A 432 13.09 27.63 -14.94
CA LEU A 432 11.64 27.50 -14.76
C LEU A 432 11.05 28.57 -13.83
N ALA A 433 11.75 28.93 -12.75
CA ALA A 433 11.28 29.98 -11.83
C ALA A 433 11.13 31.33 -12.55
N ALA A 434 12.15 31.74 -13.31
CA ALA A 434 12.15 32.97 -14.08
C ALA A 434 11.04 32.99 -15.13
N ASP A 435 10.84 31.87 -15.85
CA ASP A 435 9.78 31.74 -16.86
C ASP A 435 8.37 31.83 -16.25
N LEU A 436 8.16 31.18 -15.10
CA LEU A 436 6.90 31.24 -14.37
C LEU A 436 6.58 32.68 -13.95
N LEU A 437 7.58 33.38 -13.38
CA LEU A 437 7.48 34.76 -12.91
C LEU A 437 7.24 35.74 -14.05
N ALA A 438 7.94 35.59 -15.19
CA ALA A 438 7.81 36.49 -16.34
C ALA A 438 6.38 36.54 -16.91
N GLY A 439 5.67 35.41 -16.88
CA GLY A 439 4.27 35.37 -17.30
C GLY A 439 3.24 35.52 -16.17
N CYS A 440 3.67 35.66 -14.91
CA CYS A 440 2.79 35.69 -13.74
C CYS A 440 2.16 37.08 -13.56
N PRO A 441 0.82 37.24 -13.67
CA PRO A 441 0.18 38.54 -13.47
C PRO A 441 0.53 39.15 -12.11
N GLU A 442 0.76 40.46 -12.09
CA GLU A 442 1.05 41.18 -10.85
C GLU A 442 -0.11 40.99 -9.84
N GLY A 443 0.23 40.68 -8.60
CA GLY A 443 -0.76 40.42 -7.54
C GLY A 443 -1.53 39.09 -7.62
N SER A 444 -1.29 38.24 -8.63
CA SER A 444 -1.85 36.87 -8.66
C SER A 444 -1.14 35.92 -7.67
N PRO A 445 -1.85 35.05 -6.94
CA PRO A 445 -1.20 34.06 -6.09
C PRO A 445 -0.37 33.05 -6.88
N ILE A 446 0.75 32.63 -6.30
CA ILE A 446 1.55 31.50 -6.75
C ILE A 446 1.33 30.35 -5.79
N VAL A 447 0.87 29.22 -6.31
CA VAL A 447 0.76 27.95 -5.60
C VAL A 447 1.86 27.03 -6.10
N VAL A 448 2.64 26.47 -5.18
CA VAL A 448 3.58 25.39 -5.51
C VAL A 448 3.10 24.14 -4.79
N ALA A 449 2.68 23.14 -5.54
CA ALA A 449 2.33 21.82 -5.04
C ALA A 449 3.48 20.85 -5.32
N MET A 450 3.92 20.12 -4.30
CA MET A 450 4.94 19.07 -4.42
C MET A 450 4.34 17.73 -4.02
N ILE A 451 4.58 16.69 -4.80
CA ILE A 451 4.31 15.32 -4.37
C ILE A 451 5.57 14.80 -3.67
N VAL A 452 5.50 14.59 -2.36
CA VAL A 452 6.57 13.93 -1.59
C VAL A 452 5.97 12.75 -0.87
N LYS A 453 6.11 11.57 -1.46
CA LYS A 453 5.50 10.34 -0.98
C LYS A 453 6.48 9.17 -1.08
N PRO A 454 6.26 8.10 -0.29
CA PRO A 454 7.01 6.88 -0.45
C PRO A 454 6.91 6.28 -1.84
N ALA A 455 8.03 5.75 -2.33
CA ALA A 455 8.08 5.05 -3.59
C ALA A 455 9.30 4.12 -3.63
N ALA A 456 9.04 2.81 -3.69
CA ALA A 456 10.07 1.81 -3.94
C ALA A 456 10.86 2.16 -5.21
N TRP A 457 12.18 1.99 -5.17
CA TRP A 457 13.14 2.27 -6.25
C TRP A 457 13.25 3.74 -6.69
N HIS A 458 12.80 4.70 -5.88
CA HIS A 458 12.86 6.13 -6.22
C HIS A 458 13.43 6.98 -5.08
N ALA A 459 14.09 8.09 -5.44
CA ALA A 459 14.59 9.05 -4.46
C ALA A 459 13.43 9.69 -3.69
N PHE A 460 13.55 9.76 -2.37
CA PHE A 460 12.56 10.38 -1.51
C PHE A 460 12.84 11.87 -1.33
N GLY A 461 11.81 12.70 -1.50
CA GLY A 461 11.94 14.16 -1.41
C GLY A 461 12.06 14.84 -2.77
N LEU A 462 12.56 16.06 -2.74
CA LEU A 462 12.80 16.91 -3.90
C LEU A 462 14.27 16.85 -4.32
N THR A 463 14.54 17.04 -5.61
CA THR A 463 15.91 17.25 -6.11
C THR A 463 16.44 18.64 -5.69
N GLU A 464 17.77 18.82 -5.69
CA GLU A 464 18.38 20.12 -5.39
C GLU A 464 17.89 21.23 -6.35
N VAL A 465 17.64 20.89 -7.61
CA VAL A 465 17.13 21.84 -8.61
C VAL A 465 15.67 22.21 -8.30
N GLN A 466 14.84 21.24 -7.92
CA GLN A 466 13.46 21.50 -7.47
C GLN A 466 13.43 22.42 -6.24
N ASP A 467 14.28 22.17 -5.23
CA ASP A 467 14.42 23.05 -4.06
C ASP A 467 14.82 24.48 -4.46
N ALA A 468 15.81 24.63 -5.35
CA ALA A 468 16.27 25.94 -5.82
C ALA A 468 15.15 26.74 -6.50
N VAL A 469 14.34 26.11 -7.36
CA VAL A 469 13.20 26.76 -8.04
C VAL A 469 12.15 27.24 -7.03
N ILE A 470 11.85 26.44 -5.99
CA ILE A 470 10.92 26.85 -4.92
C ILE A 470 11.45 28.09 -4.19
N ARG A 471 12.73 28.09 -3.82
CA ARG A 471 13.37 29.21 -3.11
C ARG A 471 13.41 30.48 -3.95
N GLU A 472 13.69 30.37 -5.25
CA GLU A 472 13.67 31.51 -6.16
C GLU A 472 12.27 32.14 -6.26
N LEU A 473 11.22 31.32 -6.39
CA LEU A 473 9.83 31.80 -6.40
C LEU A 473 9.46 32.50 -5.08
N MET A 474 9.83 31.90 -3.94
CA MET A 474 9.58 32.46 -2.60
C MET A 474 10.32 33.77 -2.35
N ALA A 475 11.55 33.91 -2.87
CA ALA A 475 12.33 35.14 -2.75
C ALA A 475 11.71 36.28 -3.58
N ALA A 476 11.06 35.96 -4.70
CA ALA A 476 10.44 36.95 -5.58
C ALA A 476 9.04 37.37 -5.12
N ARG A 477 8.20 36.43 -4.66
CA ARG A 477 6.78 36.67 -4.35
C ARG A 477 6.28 35.77 -3.21
N PRO A 478 5.20 36.18 -2.50
CA PRO A 478 4.51 35.30 -1.56
C PRO A 478 4.00 34.02 -2.26
N VAL A 479 4.46 32.85 -1.78
CA VAL A 479 4.08 31.52 -2.31
C VAL A 479 3.24 30.77 -1.29
N VAL A 480 2.13 30.18 -1.76
CA VAL A 480 1.41 29.13 -1.03
C VAL A 480 2.06 27.78 -1.38
N LEU A 481 2.73 27.18 -0.42
CA LEU A 481 3.44 25.92 -0.59
C LEU A 481 2.60 24.76 -0.06
N VAL A 482 2.45 23.71 -0.85
CA VAL A 482 1.61 22.56 -0.51
C VAL A 482 2.37 21.26 -0.72
N CYS A 483 2.37 20.38 0.29
CA CYS A 483 2.86 19.02 0.16
C CYS A 483 1.71 18.00 0.03
N LEU A 484 1.69 17.30 -1.11
CA LEU A 484 0.81 16.17 -1.39
C LEU A 484 1.42 14.86 -0.88
N GLY A 485 1.66 14.79 0.44
CA GLY A 485 2.28 13.64 1.07
C GLY A 485 2.81 13.95 2.47
N VAL A 486 4.13 13.88 2.67
CA VAL A 486 4.73 13.98 4.01
C VAL A 486 4.86 15.43 4.49
N GLU A 487 4.40 15.70 5.71
CA GLU A 487 4.36 17.07 6.24
C GLU A 487 5.74 17.69 6.43
N ASN A 488 6.72 16.91 6.90
CA ASN A 488 8.08 17.38 7.18
C ASN A 488 8.83 17.89 5.94
N ALA A 489 8.35 17.60 4.72
CA ALA A 489 8.86 18.22 3.50
C ALA A 489 8.68 19.76 3.51
N LEU A 490 7.78 20.30 4.34
CA LEU A 490 7.50 21.72 4.47
C LEU A 490 8.41 22.43 5.49
N ASP A 491 9.20 21.70 6.27
CA ASP A 491 10.04 22.26 7.33
C ASP A 491 11.21 23.10 6.76
N GLY A 492 11.67 22.75 5.55
CA GLY A 492 12.73 23.47 4.84
C GLY A 492 12.32 24.83 4.24
N TYR A 493 11.05 25.22 4.39
CA TYR A 493 10.46 26.41 3.76
C TYR A 493 9.66 27.28 4.76
N PRO A 494 10.22 27.67 5.92
CA PRO A 494 9.49 28.39 6.96
C PRO A 494 8.93 29.75 6.50
N ASP A 495 9.56 30.37 5.49
CA ASP A 495 9.21 31.69 4.97
C ASP A 495 8.08 31.68 3.91
N ALA A 496 7.51 30.49 3.61
CA ALA A 496 6.39 30.41 2.67
C ALA A 496 5.18 31.18 3.23
N ALA A 497 4.47 31.89 2.37
CA ALA A 497 3.34 32.73 2.78
C ALA A 497 2.23 31.89 3.43
N ALA A 498 2.01 30.67 2.92
CA ALA A 498 1.27 29.62 3.59
C ALA A 498 1.88 28.25 3.29
N ARG A 499 1.73 27.31 4.23
CA ARG A 499 2.16 25.91 4.14
C ARG A 499 0.98 25.01 4.42
N LEU A 500 0.70 24.06 3.52
CA LEU A 500 -0.41 23.13 3.62
C LEU A 500 0.04 21.70 3.34
N VAL A 501 -0.63 20.73 3.94
CA VAL A 501 -0.40 19.30 3.70
C VAL A 501 -1.74 18.59 3.48
N THR A 502 -1.79 17.68 2.51
CA THR A 502 -2.98 16.85 2.23
C THR A 502 -2.82 15.41 2.70
N HIS A 503 -1.62 15.03 3.14
CA HIS A 503 -1.21 13.67 3.52
C HIS A 503 -1.30 12.62 2.39
N SER A 504 -1.67 13.03 1.18
CA SER A 504 -1.96 12.13 0.07
C SER A 504 -2.04 12.87 -1.27
N ASP A 505 -1.66 12.20 -2.35
CA ASP A 505 -1.66 12.73 -3.72
C ASP A 505 -2.83 12.22 -4.57
N VAL A 506 -3.76 11.45 -3.99
CA VAL A 506 -4.90 10.90 -4.74
C VAL A 506 -5.83 12.00 -5.28
N PRO A 507 -6.65 11.72 -6.31
CA PRO A 507 -7.54 12.74 -6.91
C PRO A 507 -8.43 13.46 -5.90
N ALA A 508 -8.98 12.75 -4.91
CA ALA A 508 -9.78 13.32 -3.84
C ALA A 508 -9.00 14.37 -3.02
N SER A 509 -7.73 14.12 -2.70
CA SER A 509 -6.85 15.06 -1.97
C SER A 509 -6.50 16.29 -2.78
N GLN A 510 -6.28 16.15 -4.08
CA GLN A 510 -6.00 17.28 -4.96
C GLN A 510 -7.24 18.17 -5.17
N ARG A 511 -8.44 17.57 -5.28
CA ARG A 511 -9.71 18.31 -5.32
C ARG A 511 -10.03 19.02 -4.01
N ALA A 512 -9.85 18.33 -2.89
CA ALA A 512 -9.98 18.90 -1.56
C ALA A 512 -9.05 20.11 -1.35
N LEU A 513 -7.79 20.00 -1.78
CA LEU A 513 -6.84 21.10 -1.74
C LEU A 513 -7.35 22.34 -2.47
N ALA A 514 -7.82 22.19 -3.71
CA ALA A 514 -8.34 23.33 -4.48
C ALA A 514 -9.46 24.07 -3.73
N ALA A 515 -10.37 23.34 -3.09
CA ALA A 515 -11.43 23.92 -2.26
C ALA A 515 -10.90 24.61 -0.99
N VAL A 516 -9.93 24.00 -0.29
CA VAL A 516 -9.30 24.58 0.91
C VAL A 516 -8.56 25.88 0.60
N LEU A 517 -7.92 25.99 -0.57
CA LEU A 517 -7.22 27.22 -0.99
C LEU A 517 -8.14 28.44 -1.04
N VAL A 518 -9.44 28.26 -1.20
CA VAL A 518 -10.43 29.33 -1.42
C VAL A 518 -11.51 29.39 -0.33
N THR A 519 -11.37 28.62 0.75
CA THR A 519 -12.30 28.57 1.88
C THR A 519 -11.59 28.91 3.20
N ARG A 520 -12.33 29.42 4.19
CA ARG A 520 -11.79 29.90 5.47
C ARG A 520 -11.64 28.79 6.50
#